data_AF-A0A7Y1ZRM6-F1
#
_entry.id   AF-A0A7Y1ZRM6-F1
#
_cell.length_a   1.000
_cell.length_b   1.000
_cell.length_c   1.000
_cell.angle_alpha   90.00
_cell.angle_beta   90.00
_cell.angle_gamma   90.00
#
_symmetry.space_group_name_H-M   'P 1'
#
loop_
_entity.id
_entity.type
_entity.pdbx_description
1 polymer ?
#
loop_
_entity_poly.entity_id
_entity_poly.type
_entity_poly.pdbx_seq_one_letter_code
_entity_poly.pdbx_strand_id
1 'polypeptide(L)'
;AKRGGRSRPVSISDLPNAQIKSHSIDIDEILSVDRALGKLMRIDREAAEVAELRYFAGLTIEQAAEALGVSEATVKRRWTIARAWLVKQFSSDAGSA
;
A
#
# COMPACT_ATOMS: atom_id res chain seq x y z
N ALA A 1 -43.03 -0.74 -2.34
CA ALA A 1 -41.63 -0.59 -2.80
C ALA A 1 -41.08 0.74 -2.30
N LYS A 2 -40.07 0.76 -1.42
CA LYS A 2 -39.44 2.00 -0.95
C LYS A 2 -37.96 1.75 -0.66
N ARG A 3 -37.13 1.88 -1.70
CA ARG A 3 -35.66 1.89 -1.59
C ARG A 3 -35.22 3.34 -1.73
N GLY A 4 -34.55 3.88 -0.71
CA GLY A 4 -34.04 5.25 -0.73
C GLY A 4 -34.23 5.98 0.59
N GLY A 5 -33.69 5.42 1.68
CA GLY A 5 -33.43 6.21 2.89
C GLY A 5 -32.36 7.25 2.57
N ARG A 6 -32.56 8.49 3.03
CA ARG A 6 -31.72 9.65 2.74
C ARG A 6 -30.30 9.44 3.28
N SER A 7 -29.38 8.88 2.50
CA SER A 7 -27.96 8.93 2.82
C SER A 7 -27.47 10.36 2.61
N ARG A 8 -27.19 11.06 3.70
CA ARG A 8 -26.50 12.36 3.63
C ARG A 8 -25.10 12.11 3.06
N PRO A 9 -24.60 12.96 2.15
CA PRO A 9 -23.20 12.89 1.76
C PRO A 9 -22.36 13.13 3.01
N VAL A 10 -21.55 12.13 3.40
CA VAL A 10 -20.60 12.22 4.51
C VAL A 10 -19.28 12.69 3.91
N SER A 11 -18.77 13.82 4.38
CA SER A 11 -17.43 14.25 4.00
C SER A 11 -16.41 13.35 4.66
N ILE A 12 -15.27 13.11 4.01
CA ILE A 12 -14.14 12.40 4.62
C ILE A 12 -13.68 13.09 5.92
N SER A 13 -13.88 14.41 6.01
CA SER A 13 -13.62 15.22 7.21
C SER A 13 -14.56 14.94 8.38
N ASP A 14 -15.72 14.32 8.13
CA ASP A 14 -16.71 13.97 9.16
C ASP A 14 -16.44 12.59 9.77
N LEU A 15 -15.47 11.84 9.23
CA LEU A 15 -15.07 10.56 9.79
C LEU A 15 -14.28 10.80 11.09
N PRO A 16 -14.57 10.07 12.17
CA PRO A 16 -13.75 10.14 13.37
C PRO A 16 -12.31 9.77 12.97
N ASN A 17 -11.35 10.67 13.25
CA ASN A 17 -9.93 10.40 13.05
C ASN A 17 -9.60 9.09 13.79
N ALA A 18 -9.49 7.98 13.06
CA ALA A 18 -8.72 6.85 13.53
C ALA A 18 -7.34 7.43 13.87
N GLN A 19 -6.83 7.15 15.07
CA GLN A 19 -5.51 7.62 15.50
C GLN A 19 -4.44 7.01 14.58
N ILE A 20 -4.25 7.64 13.42
CA ILE A 20 -3.09 7.44 12.57
C ILE A 20 -1.95 7.97 13.42
N LYS A 21 -1.07 7.08 13.89
CA LYS A 21 0.14 7.46 14.63
C LYS A 21 0.98 8.33 13.72
N SER A 22 0.79 9.65 13.84
CA SER A 22 1.51 10.69 13.12
C SER A 22 2.98 10.67 13.52
N HIS A 23 3.76 9.79 12.89
CA HIS A 23 5.11 10.17 12.49
C HIS A 23 4.94 11.30 11.46
N SER A 24 5.88 12.24 11.37
CA SER A 24 5.88 13.24 10.30
C SER A 24 5.94 12.50 8.96
N ILE A 25 4.77 12.28 8.34
CA ILE A 25 4.65 11.58 7.08
C ILE A 25 5.12 12.55 6.00
N ASP A 26 6.20 12.20 5.31
CA ASP A 26 6.63 12.93 4.12
C ASP A 26 5.72 12.56 2.95
N ILE A 27 4.95 13.54 2.48
CA ILE A 27 4.01 13.37 1.38
C ILE A 27 4.77 13.04 0.09
N ASP A 28 5.96 13.61 -0.12
CA ASP A 28 6.75 13.37 -1.32
C ASP A 28 7.33 11.94 -1.33
N GLU A 29 7.67 11.40 -0.16
CA GLU A 29 8.06 9.99 -0.01
C GLU A 29 6.88 9.08 -0.39
N ILE A 30 5.69 9.33 0.18
CA ILE A 30 4.48 8.56 -0.13
C ILE A 30 4.19 8.54 -1.63
N LEU A 31 4.20 9.71 -2.27
CA LEU A 31 3.92 9.82 -3.71
C LEU A 31 5.01 9.14 -4.55
N SER A 32 6.26 9.13 -4.08
CA SER A 32 7.35 8.43 -4.75
C SER A 32 7.21 6.91 -4.65
N VAL A 33 6.78 6.40 -3.49
CA VAL A 33 6.45 4.99 -3.30
C VAL A 33 5.26 4.57 -4.15
N ASP A 34 4.19 5.36 -4.20
CA ASP A 34 3.03 5.09 -5.05
C ASP A 34 3.43 4.95 -6.54
N ARG A 35 4.21 5.91 -7.06
CA ARG A 35 4.73 5.83 -8.43
C ARG A 35 5.61 4.61 -8.67
N ALA A 36 6.47 4.25 -7.71
CA ALA A 36 7.33 3.08 -7.81
C ALA A 36 6.51 1.78 -7.81
N LEU A 37 5.48 1.67 -6.97
CA LEU A 37 4.56 0.54 -6.96
C LEU A 37 3.75 0.45 -8.25
N GLY A 38 3.34 1.57 -8.84
CA GLY A 38 2.71 1.59 -10.17
C GLY A 38 3.60 1.00 -11.27
N LYS A 39 4.93 1.19 -11.19
CA LYS A 39 5.90 0.53 -12.07
C LYS A 39 6.02 -0.96 -11.75
N LEU A 40 6.16 -1.32 -10.46
CA LEU A 40 6.27 -2.72 -10.04
C LEU A 40 5.03 -3.54 -10.43
N MET A 41 3.84 -2.96 -10.34
CA MET A 41 2.57 -3.60 -10.71
C MET A 41 2.56 -4.11 -12.17
N ARG A 42 3.27 -3.42 -13.07
CA ARG A 42 3.41 -3.81 -14.47
C ARG A 42 4.42 -4.94 -14.70
N ILE A 43 5.30 -5.18 -13.72
CA ILE A 43 6.40 -6.17 -13.79
C ILE A 43 6.02 -7.43 -13.02
N ASP A 44 5.60 -7.25 -11.76
CA ASP A 44 5.19 -8.30 -10.84
C ASP A 44 4.03 -7.79 -9.97
N ARG A 45 2.82 -8.10 -10.43
CA ARG A 45 1.57 -7.70 -9.78
C ARG A 45 1.47 -8.22 -8.34
N GLU A 46 1.81 -9.48 -8.09
CA GLU A 46 1.70 -10.07 -6.76
C GLU A 46 2.69 -9.43 -5.77
N ALA A 47 3.89 -9.09 -6.22
CA ALA A 47 4.85 -8.36 -5.39
C ALA A 47 4.38 -6.93 -5.08
N ALA A 48 3.78 -6.25 -6.05
CA ALA A 48 3.22 -4.91 -5.86
C ALA A 48 2.05 -4.91 -4.87
N GLU A 49 1.09 -5.83 -5.02
CA GLU A 49 -0.06 -5.97 -4.11
C GLU A 49 0.38 -6.24 -2.67
N VAL A 50 1.35 -7.14 -2.47
CA VAL A 50 1.90 -7.39 -1.13
C VAL A 50 2.58 -6.14 -0.56
N ALA A 51 3.29 -5.36 -1.36
CA ALA A 51 3.94 -4.15 -0.89
C ALA A 51 2.94 -3.03 -0.55
N GLU A 52 1.87 -2.89 -1.33
CA GLU A 52 0.78 -1.94 -1.06
C GLU A 52 0.10 -2.23 0.28
N LEU A 53 -0.27 -3.49 0.53
CA LEU A 53 -0.89 -3.91 1.80
C LEU A 53 0.03 -3.67 3.00
N ARG A 54 1.34 -3.88 2.84
CA ARG A 54 2.29 -3.74 3.94
C ARG A 54 2.70 -2.30 4.21
N TYR A 55 2.85 -1.49 3.17
CA TYR A 55 3.33 -0.11 3.31
C TYR A 55 2.18 0.88 3.57
N PHE A 56 1.09 0.80 2.80
CA PHE A 56 -0.03 1.75 2.92
C PHE A 56 -1.10 1.29 3.89
N ALA A 57 -1.51 0.02 3.83
CA ALA A 57 -2.52 -0.50 4.76
C ALA A 57 -1.94 -0.93 6.12
N GLY A 58 -0.61 -0.97 6.26
CA GLY A 58 0.08 -1.32 7.51
C GLY A 58 -0.15 -2.77 7.96
N LEU A 59 -0.53 -3.66 7.05
CA LEU A 59 -0.87 -5.04 7.39
C LEU A 59 0.37 -5.88 7.74
N THR A 60 0.19 -6.81 8.67
CA THR A 60 1.19 -7.85 8.96
C THR A 60 1.24 -8.89 7.83
N ILE A 61 2.16 -9.87 7.91
CA ILE A 61 2.30 -10.88 6.84
C ILE A 61 1.08 -11.78 6.84
N GLU A 62 0.63 -12.12 8.03
CA GLU A 62 -0.52 -12.96 8.32
C GLU A 62 -1.80 -12.30 7.79
N GLN A 63 -2.00 -11.02 8.10
CA GLN A 63 -3.14 -10.24 7.60
C GLN A 63 -3.13 -10.08 6.08
N ALA A 64 -1.96 -9.85 5.48
CA ALA A 64 -1.84 -9.75 4.02
C ALA A 64 -2.09 -11.12 3.34
N ALA A 65 -1.65 -12.21 3.97
CA ALA A 65 -1.89 -13.57 3.48
C ALA A 65 -3.38 -13.91 3.47
N GLU A 66 -4.07 -13.57 4.55
CA GLU A 66 -5.52 -13.69 4.67
C GLU A 66 -6.25 -12.83 3.62
N ALA A 67 -5.87 -11.55 3.48
CA ALA A 67 -6.49 -10.63 2.52
C ALA A 67 -6.33 -11.07 1.05
N LEU A 68 -5.19 -11.69 0.71
CA LEU A 68 -4.88 -12.16 -0.64
C LEU A 68 -5.31 -13.61 -0.90
N GLY A 69 -5.72 -14.36 0.14
CA GLY A 69 -6.07 -15.77 0.01
C GLY A 69 -4.88 -16.67 -0.35
N VAL A 70 -3.67 -16.33 0.09
CA VAL A 70 -2.43 -17.09 -0.18
C VAL A 70 -1.71 -17.47 1.11
N SER A 71 -0.68 -18.32 1.02
CA SER A 71 0.11 -18.69 2.20
C SER A 71 0.99 -17.53 2.69
N GLU A 72 1.27 -17.47 4.00
CA GLU A 72 2.28 -16.54 4.55
C GLU A 72 3.65 -16.68 3.89
N ALA A 73 4.04 -17.90 3.50
CA ALA A 73 5.30 -18.15 2.81
C ALA A 73 5.34 -17.46 1.44
N THR A 74 4.21 -17.46 0.73
CA THR A 74 4.04 -16.71 -0.52
C THR A 74 4.20 -15.21 -0.28
N VAL A 75 3.52 -14.67 0.73
CA VAL A 75 3.62 -13.24 1.09
C VAL A 75 5.05 -12.86 1.49
N LYS A 76 5.72 -13.67 2.33
CA LYS A 76 7.14 -13.47 2.72
C LYS A 76 8.02 -13.36 1.48
N ARG A 77 7.90 -14.31 0.54
CA ARG A 77 8.69 -14.32 -0.70
C ARG A 77 8.42 -13.10 -1.58
N ARG A 78 7.14 -12.77 -1.81
CA ARG A 78 6.73 -11.62 -2.63
C ARG A 78 7.16 -10.30 -1.99
N TRP A 79 7.07 -10.19 -0.67
CA TRP A 79 7.56 -9.03 0.08
C TRP A 79 9.07 -8.84 -0.07
N THR A 80 9.86 -9.92 0.03
CA THR A 80 11.32 -9.86 -0.20
C THR A 80 11.64 -9.34 -1.61
N ILE A 81 10.93 -9.83 -2.63
CA ILE A 81 11.10 -9.38 -4.02
C ILE A 81 10.74 -7.90 -4.15
N ALA A 82 9.58 -7.50 -3.65
CA ALA A 82 9.10 -6.13 -3.73
C ALA A 82 10.06 -5.14 -3.05
N ARG A 83 10.52 -5.48 -1.83
CA ARG A 83 11.46 -4.65 -1.07
C ARG A 83 12.80 -4.50 -1.78
N ALA A 84 13.35 -5.59 -2.31
CA ALA A 84 14.61 -5.54 -3.07
C ALA A 84 14.48 -4.68 -4.33
N TRP A 85 13.35 -4.79 -5.04
CA TRP A 85 13.06 -4.01 -6.22
C TRP A 85 12.90 -2.51 -5.91
N LEU A 86 12.14 -2.16 -4.87
CA LEU A 86 11.92 -0.77 -4.44
C LEU A 86 13.23 -0.09 -4.02
N VAL A 87 14.07 -0.78 -3.24
CA VAL A 87 15.40 -0.27 -2.87
C VAL A 87 16.22 0.04 -4.13
N LYS A 88 16.25 -0.89 -5.09
CA LYS A 88 16.96 -0.68 -6.36
C LYS A 88 16.40 0.51 -7.15
N GLN A 89 15.07 0.66 -7.20
CA GLN A 89 14.41 1.76 -7.90
C GLN A 89 14.83 3.11 -7.31
N PHE A 90 14.77 3.26 -5.98
CA PHE A 90 15.14 4.52 -5.32
C PHE A 90 16.65 4.80 -5.34
N SER A 91 17.50 3.77 -5.26
CA SER A 91 18.95 3.95 -5.45
C SER A 91 19.31 4.38 -6.88
N SER A 92 18.52 3.99 -7.88
CA SER A 92 18.74 4.41 -9.28
C SER A 92 18.26 5.84 -9.52
N ASP A 93 17.13 6.24 -8.92
CA ASP A 93 16.60 7.60 -9.01
C ASP A 93 17.53 8.62 -8.31
N ALA A 94 18.21 8.22 -7.22
CA ALA A 94 19.21 9.05 -6.55
C ALA A 94 20.49 9.31 -7.37
N GLY A 95 20.77 8.48 -8.40
CA GLY A 95 21.91 8.65 -9.29
C GLY A 95 21.63 9.49 -10.54
N SER A 96 20.38 9.94 -10.74
CA SER A 96 19.94 10.76 -11.88
C SER A 96 19.59 12.21 -11.50
N ALA A 97 19.99 12.65 -10.30
CA ALA A 97 19.80 14.01 -9.79
C ALA A 97 21.14 14.75 -9.69
#